data_AF-A0A9D7K9F6-F1
#
_entry.id   AF-A0A9D7K9F6-F1
#
_cell.length_a   1.000
_cell.length_b   1.000
_cell.length_c   1.000
_cell.angle_alpha   90.00
_cell.angle_beta   90.00
_cell.angle_gamma   90.00
#
_symmetry.space_group_name_H-M   'P 1'
#
loop_
_entity.id
_entity.type
_entity.pdbx_description
1 polymer ?
#
loop_
_entity_poly.entity_id
_entity_poly.type
_entity_poly.pdbx_seq_one_letter_code
_entity_poly.pdbx_strand_id
1 'polypeptide(L)'
;MNTENISELKVKYEGLRNYFDSGATRAYDFRLKALTLLRKSIIKHSDEITSALKNDLNKPEFESYLSDVGVVIKEIDQNIKIWLVG
;
A
#
# COMPACT_ATOMS: atom_id res chain seq x y z
N MET A 1 9.87 17.65 16.50
CA MET A 1 9.68 16.25 16.97
C MET A 1 10.19 16.18 18.40
N ASN A 2 9.36 15.75 19.36
CA ASN A 2 9.80 15.52 20.73
C ASN A 2 10.35 14.08 20.89
N THR A 3 11.06 13.85 21.99
CA THR A 3 11.67 12.55 22.32
C THR A 3 10.65 11.42 22.48
N GLU A 4 9.44 11.73 22.97
CA GLU A 4 8.33 10.77 23.09
C GLU A 4 7.92 10.19 21.73
N ASN A 5 7.85 11.02 20.69
CA ASN A 5 7.54 10.58 19.33
C ASN A 5 8.62 9.63 18.77
N ILE A 6 9.90 9.89 19.08
CA ILE A 6 11.01 9.03 18.64
C ILE A 6 10.93 7.66 19.33
N SER A 7 10.60 7.60 20.62
CA SER A 7 10.43 6.32 21.33
C SER A 7 9.26 5.51 20.77
N GLU A 8 8.12 6.14 20.48
CA GLU A 8 6.98 5.44 19.88
C GLU A 8 7.29 4.90 18.47
N LEU A 9 8.00 5.67 17.66
CA LEU A 9 8.44 5.23 16.33
C LEU A 9 9.38 4.02 16.40
N LYS A 10 10.31 4.01 17.38
CA LYS A 10 11.19 2.86 17.60
C LYS A 10 10.40 1.60 17.95
N VAL A 11 9.45 1.70 18.87
CA VAL A 11 8.61 0.57 19.27
C VAL A 11 7.81 0.02 18.08
N LYS A 12 7.21 0.90 17.27
CA LYS A 12 6.50 0.48 16.04
C LYS A 12 7.44 -0.21 15.05
N TYR A 13 8.63 0.33 14.84
CA TYR A 13 9.63 -0.24 13.95
C TYR A 13 10.09 -1.62 14.40
N GLU A 14 10.40 -1.79 15.69
CA GLU A 14 10.80 -3.08 16.26
C GLU A 14 9.69 -4.12 16.12
N GLY A 15 8.43 -3.73 16.32
CA GLY A 15 7.28 -4.61 16.07
C GLY A 15 7.19 -5.11 14.62
N LEU A 16 7.35 -4.20 13.64
CA LEU A 16 7.37 -4.57 12.23
C LEU A 16 8.55 -5.49 11.90
N ARG A 17 9.72 -5.22 12.47
CA ARG A 17 10.92 -6.03 12.25
C ARG A 17 10.75 -7.44 12.80
N ASN A 18 10.26 -7.56 14.03
CA ASN A 18 9.98 -8.85 14.67
C ASN A 18 8.94 -9.65 13.88
N TYR A 19 7.89 -9.01 13.38
CA TYR A 19 6.88 -9.68 12.54
C TYR A 19 7.47 -10.20 11.23
N PHE A 20 8.31 -9.42 10.57
CA PHE A 20 9.02 -9.87 9.37
C PHE A 20 9.97 -11.04 9.66
N ASP A 21 10.78 -10.92 10.72
CA ASP A 21 11.77 -11.92 11.12
C ASP A 21 11.11 -13.24 11.58
N SER A 22 9.86 -13.20 12.06
CA SER A 22 9.04 -14.40 12.34
C SER A 22 8.74 -15.25 11.09
N GLY A 23 8.92 -14.69 9.89
CA GLY A 23 8.61 -15.36 8.62
C GLY A 23 7.13 -15.37 8.24
N ALA A 24 6.24 -14.79 9.06
CA ALA A 24 4.80 -14.71 8.79
C ALA A 24 4.46 -14.11 7.41
N THR A 25 5.30 -13.21 6.90
CA THR A 25 5.13 -12.54 5.60
C THR A 25 5.56 -13.38 4.41
N ARG A 26 6.24 -14.51 4.60
CA ARG A 26 6.80 -15.32 3.50
C ARG A 26 5.75 -16.19 2.81
N ALA A 27 4.76 -16.63 3.55
CA ALA A 27 3.70 -17.50 3.03
C ALA A 27 3.01 -16.86 1.83
N TYR A 28 2.80 -17.65 0.77
CA TYR A 28 2.13 -17.19 -0.43
C TYR A 28 0.74 -16.61 -0.13
N ASP A 29 -0.08 -17.35 0.62
CA ASP A 29 -1.44 -16.92 0.98
C ASP A 29 -1.47 -15.61 1.76
N PHE A 30 -0.48 -15.38 2.63
CA PHE A 30 -0.36 -14.12 3.36
C PHE A 30 -0.18 -12.95 2.39
N ARG A 31 0.76 -13.09 1.45
CA ARG A 31 1.11 -12.04 0.50
C ARG A 31 -0.03 -11.80 -0.51
N LEU A 32 -0.69 -12.86 -0.98
CA LEU A 32 -1.89 -12.75 -1.83
C LEU A 32 -3.03 -12.02 -1.11
N LYS A 33 -3.28 -12.37 0.16
CA LYS A 33 -4.27 -11.69 1.00
C LYS A 33 -3.92 -10.22 1.19
N ALA A 34 -2.66 -9.90 1.48
CA ALA A 34 -2.19 -8.53 1.64
C ALA A 34 -2.39 -7.69 0.36
N LEU A 35 -1.98 -8.21 -0.80
CA LEU A 35 -2.15 -7.53 -2.10
C LEU A 35 -3.64 -7.34 -2.44
N THR A 36 -4.47 -8.35 -2.16
CA THR A 36 -5.92 -8.28 -2.39
C THR A 36 -6.58 -7.20 -1.51
N LEU A 37 -6.18 -7.11 -0.24
CA LEU A 37 -6.66 -6.08 0.68
C LEU A 37 -6.22 -4.69 0.24
N LEU A 38 -4.95 -4.55 -0.16
CA LEU A 38 -4.41 -3.28 -0.66
C LEU A 38 -5.16 -2.80 -1.89
N ARG A 39 -5.35 -3.68 -2.89
CA ARG A 39 -6.12 -3.38 -4.09
C ARG A 39 -7.54 -2.91 -3.76
N LYS A 40 -8.24 -3.63 -2.88
CA LYS A 40 -9.59 -3.26 -2.43
C LYS A 40 -9.61 -1.90 -1.75
N SER A 41 -8.61 -1.61 -0.91
CA SER A 41 -8.48 -0.33 -0.22
C SER A 41 -8.28 0.82 -1.22
N ILE A 42 -7.38 0.66 -2.19
CA ILE A 42 -7.10 1.69 -3.20
C ILE A 42 -8.35 1.98 -4.05
N ILE A 43 -9.06 0.94 -4.48
CA ILE A 43 -10.30 1.11 -5.25
C ILE A 43 -11.36 1.81 -4.40
N LYS A 44 -11.52 1.41 -3.13
CA LYS A 44 -12.51 2.00 -2.22
C LYS A 44 -12.24 3.50 -1.98
N HIS A 45 -10.98 3.90 -1.93
CA HIS A 45 -10.57 5.26 -1.61
C HIS A 45 -10.05 6.04 -2.83
N SER A 46 -10.37 5.61 -4.07
CA SER A 46 -9.85 6.26 -5.28
C SER A 46 -10.18 7.74 -5.33
N ASP A 47 -11.40 8.10 -4.96
CA ASP A 47 -11.91 9.46 -5.06
C ASP A 47 -11.29 10.37 -3.99
N GLU A 48 -11.03 9.81 -2.80
CA GLU A 48 -10.31 10.49 -1.73
C GLU A 48 -8.85 10.75 -2.14
N ILE A 49 -8.21 9.77 -2.78
CA ILE A 49 -6.83 9.88 -3.28
C ILE A 49 -6.74 10.93 -4.38
N THR A 50 -7.63 10.90 -5.39
CA THR A 50 -7.61 11.88 -6.48
C THR A 50 -7.95 13.28 -5.99
N SER A 51 -8.86 13.41 -5.03
CA SER A 51 -9.18 14.68 -4.37
C SER A 51 -7.99 15.25 -3.60
N ALA A 52 -7.27 14.40 -2.86
CA ALA A 52 -6.05 14.82 -2.16
C ALA A 52 -4.97 15.30 -3.15
N LEU A 53 -4.75 14.55 -4.24
CA LEU A 53 -3.82 14.94 -5.31
C LEU A 53 -4.22 16.25 -5.98
N LYS A 54 -5.53 16.50 -6.15
CA LYS A 54 -6.02 17.78 -6.64
C LYS A 54 -5.72 18.90 -5.66
N ASN A 55 -5.92 18.69 -4.36
CA ASN A 55 -5.70 19.74 -3.36
C ASN A 55 -4.21 20.07 -3.18
N ASP A 56 -3.35 19.05 -3.16
CA ASP A 56 -1.91 19.23 -2.90
C ASP A 56 -1.15 19.69 -4.14
N LEU A 57 -1.51 19.17 -5.33
CA LEU A 57 -0.75 19.33 -6.56
C LEU A 57 -1.52 20.02 -7.69
N ASN A 58 -2.78 20.40 -7.46
CA ASN A 58 -3.71 20.89 -8.49
C ASN A 58 -3.93 19.91 -9.66
N LYS A 59 -3.57 18.64 -9.48
CA LYS A 59 -3.61 17.61 -10.53
C LYS A 59 -5.05 17.26 -10.92
N PRO A 60 -5.43 17.29 -12.21
CA PRO A 60 -6.77 16.90 -12.65
C PRO A 60 -7.10 15.46 -12.23
N GLU A 61 -8.35 15.22 -11.81
CA GLU A 61 -8.81 13.91 -11.33
C GLU A 61 -8.53 12.77 -12.32
N PHE A 62 -8.83 13.00 -13.60
CA PHE A 62 -8.58 12.02 -14.67
C PHE A 62 -7.09 11.66 -14.78
N GLU A 63 -6.21 12.65 -14.70
CA GLU A 63 -4.76 12.44 -14.75
C GLU A 63 -4.28 11.68 -13.51
N SER A 64 -4.71 12.11 -12.32
CA SER A 64 -4.43 11.44 -11.04
C SER A 64 -4.86 9.96 -11.07
N TYR A 65 -6.02 9.67 -11.63
CA TYR A 65 -6.46 8.29 -11.76
C TYR A 65 -5.57 7.52 -12.74
N LEU A 66 -5.29 8.06 -13.92
CA LEU A 66 -4.55 7.35 -14.97
C LEU A 66 -3.09 7.07 -14.58
N SER A 67 -2.40 8.03 -13.97
CA SER A 67 -0.97 7.92 -13.68
C SER A 67 -0.63 7.37 -12.30
N ASP A 68 -1.54 7.47 -11.32
CA ASP A 68 -1.26 7.06 -9.94
C ASP A 68 -2.15 5.87 -9.52
N VAL A 69 -3.46 6.10 -9.40
CA VAL A 69 -4.39 5.08 -8.88
C VAL A 69 -4.43 3.84 -9.79
N GLY A 70 -4.64 4.05 -11.09
CA GLY A 70 -4.74 2.99 -12.09
C GLY A 70 -3.44 2.24 -12.31
N VAL A 71 -2.29 2.93 -12.24
CA VAL A 71 -0.96 2.30 -12.34
C VAL A 71 -0.75 1.33 -11.17
N VAL A 72 -0.99 1.77 -9.93
CA VAL A 72 -0.80 0.92 -8.75
C VAL A 72 -1.75 -0.28 -8.77
N ILE A 73 -3.03 -0.10 -9.14
CA ILE A 73 -3.98 -1.22 -9.29
C ILE A 73 -3.46 -2.23 -10.32
N LYS A 74 -2.96 -1.76 -11.47
CA LYS A 74 -2.41 -2.62 -12.53
C LYS A 74 -1.19 -3.40 -12.05
N GLU A 75 -0.27 -2.76 -11.33
CA GLU A 75 0.91 -3.42 -10.78
C GLU A 75 0.55 -4.50 -9.75
N ILE A 76 -0.44 -4.24 -8.89
CA ILE A 76 -0.95 -5.24 -7.95
C ILE A 76 -1.53 -6.43 -8.72
N ASP A 77 -2.38 -6.18 -9.73
CA ASP A 77 -2.99 -7.23 -10.54
C ASP A 77 -1.95 -8.08 -11.29
N GLN A 78 -0.87 -7.46 -11.78
CA GLN A 78 0.25 -8.17 -12.40
C GLN A 78 1.00 -9.04 -11.39
N ASN A 79 1.30 -8.54 -10.20
CA ASN A 79 2.01 -9.30 -9.17
C ASN A 79 1.20 -10.49 -8.66
N ILE A 80 -0.10 -10.32 -8.44
CA ILE A 80 -0.99 -11.43 -8.10
C ILE A 80 -0.95 -12.53 -9.18
N LYS A 81 -0.98 -12.14 -10.46
CA LYS A 81 -0.90 -13.09 -11.58
C LYS A 81 0.45 -13.81 -11.63
N ILE A 82 1.57 -13.09 -11.52
CA ILE A 82 2.91 -13.69 -11.59
C ILE A 82 3.04 -14.80 -10.54
N TRP A 83 2.54 -14.57 -9.34
CA TRP A 83 2.74 -15.51 -8.24
C TRP A 83 1.73 -16.67 -8.25
N LEU A 84 0.68 -16.60 -9.08
CA LEU A 84 -0.22 -17.74 -9.32
C LEU A 84 0.36 -18.72 -10.35
N VAL A 85 1.31 -18.29 -11.17
CA VAL A 85 1.81 -19.05 -12.33
C VAL A 85 3.25 -19.56 -12.13
N GLY A 86 3.99 -19.04 -11.16
CA GLY A 86 5.35 -19.48 -10.79
C GLY A 86 5.40 -20.14 -9.43
#